data_AF-S2JZM7-F1
#
_entry.id   AF-S2JZM7-F1
#
_cell.length_a   1.000
_cell.length_b   1.000
_cell.length_c   1.000
_cell.angle_alpha   90.00
_cell.angle_beta   90.00
_cell.angle_gamma   90.00
#
_symmetry.space_group_name_H-M   'P 1'
#
loop_
_entity.id
_entity.type
_entity.pdbx_description
1 polymer ?
#
loop_
_entity_poly.entity_id
_entity_poly.type
_entity_poly.pdbx_seq_one_letter_code
_entity_poly.pdbx_strand_id
1 'polypeptide(L)'
;MDASPSTEELRDSQGYVESDNSDFQAPIPMPDDASNKRRMEDSDSQEDEEDVTVCAICQKEWVNNGFHSIAQMKCGHCFGRSCISQYKRDSSKFNCPLCGQLTTKRELRKIWPAKLFPEKKAYIDELTLELKELDVRLEQLAIKNADVQREMSEKKAILDNFDLQPIVLSSQPTQEIEDSQAEQGFTFHGRVSMAGEAYYVVDLNPLEDMAVVSTHQQATRRYGFRKINMYDPSATEFIPTNHQNTIRDVKHSPNGMLLSTGDDKTLKLTSISKNLVVQS
;
A
#
# COMPACT_ATOMS: atom_id res chain seq x y z
N MET A 1 -20.74 -5.33 60.39
CA MET A 1 -21.63 -5.08 59.24
C MET A 1 -20.75 -5.06 58.00
N ASP A 2 -20.04 -6.15 57.67
CA ASP A 2 -20.54 -7.43 57.13
C ASP A 2 -21.47 -7.18 55.94
N ALA A 3 -21.27 -7.70 54.72
CA ALA A 3 -20.46 -8.83 54.27
C ALA A 3 -20.15 -8.72 52.77
N SER A 4 -19.12 -9.45 52.32
CA SER A 4 -18.83 -9.79 50.91
C SER A 4 -19.74 -10.96 50.43
N PRO A 5 -19.51 -11.60 49.26
CA PRO A 5 -20.42 -11.60 48.10
C PRO A 5 -21.06 -12.98 47.82
N SER A 6 -21.92 -13.06 46.79
CA SER A 6 -22.34 -14.34 46.20
C SER A 6 -22.18 -14.34 44.68
N THR A 7 -21.60 -15.44 44.21
CA THR A 7 -21.32 -15.87 42.84
C THR A 7 -22.55 -16.50 42.20
N GLU A 8 -22.79 -16.30 40.90
CA GLU A 8 -23.30 -17.34 39.98
C GLU A 8 -23.02 -16.97 38.50
N GLU A 9 -23.05 -18.00 37.67
CA GLU A 9 -22.20 -18.27 36.52
C GLU A 9 -22.66 -17.76 35.14
N LEU A 10 -21.65 -17.55 34.27
CA LEU A 10 -21.53 -17.87 32.84
C LEU A 10 -22.80 -17.96 31.96
N ARG A 11 -22.81 -17.15 30.89
CA ARG A 11 -23.07 -17.63 29.51
C ARG A 11 -22.63 -16.61 28.45
N ASP A 12 -21.63 -17.02 27.68
CA ASP A 12 -21.17 -16.38 26.44
C ASP A 12 -22.30 -16.29 25.41
N SER A 13 -22.57 -15.07 24.94
CA SER A 13 -23.40 -14.82 23.76
C SER A 13 -22.51 -14.61 22.54
N GLN A 14 -22.15 -15.70 21.86
CA GLN A 14 -21.58 -15.64 20.51
C GLN A 14 -22.68 -15.22 19.52
N GLY A 15 -22.54 -14.03 18.95
CA GLY A 15 -23.36 -13.53 17.86
C GLY A 15 -23.10 -14.33 16.58
N TYR A 16 -24.11 -15.08 16.17
CA TYR A 16 -24.19 -15.77 14.88
C TYR A 16 -24.45 -14.73 13.79
N VAL A 17 -23.54 -14.60 12.83
CA VAL A 17 -23.73 -13.77 11.63
C VAL A 17 -24.32 -14.69 10.56
N GLU A 18 -25.62 -14.56 10.31
CA GLU A 18 -26.32 -15.28 9.25
C GLU A 18 -25.86 -14.74 7.88
N SER A 19 -25.29 -15.63 7.05
CA SER A 19 -25.03 -15.34 5.64
C SER A 19 -26.27 -15.73 4.81
N ASP A 20 -26.98 -14.72 4.31
CA ASP A 20 -28.04 -14.88 3.31
C ASP A 20 -27.46 -15.45 2.00
N ASN A 21 -27.57 -16.76 1.82
CA ASN A 21 -27.35 -17.44 0.55
C ASN A 21 -28.70 -17.86 -0.05
N SER A 22 -29.50 -16.88 -0.47
CA SER A 22 -30.78 -17.11 -1.17
C SER A 22 -30.61 -17.06 -2.69
N ASP A 23 -29.72 -17.88 -3.27
CA ASP A 23 -29.60 -17.98 -4.74
C ASP A 23 -29.19 -19.38 -5.27
N PHE A 24 -29.39 -20.44 -4.48
CA PHE A 24 -29.30 -21.81 -5.00
C PHE A 24 -30.70 -22.33 -5.29
N GLN A 25 -31.13 -22.27 -6.55
CA GLN A 25 -32.35 -22.94 -6.99
C GLN A 25 -32.25 -24.44 -6.70
N ALA A 26 -33.26 -24.98 -6.03
CA ALA A 26 -33.35 -26.40 -5.71
C ALA A 26 -33.26 -27.25 -7.00
N PRO A 27 -32.63 -28.44 -6.96
CA PRO A 27 -32.56 -29.34 -8.11
C PRO A 27 -33.96 -29.65 -8.65
N ILE A 28 -34.12 -29.54 -9.98
CA ILE A 28 -35.38 -29.86 -10.65
C ILE A 28 -35.65 -31.37 -10.53
N PRO A 29 -36.78 -31.80 -9.94
CA PRO A 29 -37.12 -33.21 -9.89
C PRO A 29 -37.57 -33.69 -11.28
N MET A 30 -36.85 -34.65 -11.84
CA MET A 30 -37.23 -35.37 -13.06
C MET A 30 -38.15 -36.55 -12.68
N PRO A 31 -39.21 -36.84 -13.45
CA PRO A 31 -40.08 -37.98 -13.16
C PRO A 31 -39.40 -39.31 -13.47
N ASP A 32 -39.56 -40.27 -12.54
CA ASP A 32 -39.07 -41.64 -12.65
C ASP A 32 -39.87 -42.44 -13.68
N ASP A 33 -39.41 -42.48 -14.93
CA ASP A 33 -39.91 -43.44 -15.92
C ASP A 33 -38.98 -44.65 -16.03
N ALA A 34 -39.31 -45.66 -15.23
CA ALA A 34 -38.77 -47.00 -15.32
C ALA A 34 -39.37 -47.71 -16.55
N SER A 35 -38.72 -47.63 -17.71
CA SER A 35 -38.78 -48.67 -18.76
C SER A 35 -38.05 -48.26 -20.05
N ASN A 36 -36.77 -48.64 -20.21
CA ASN A 36 -36.25 -49.36 -21.38
C ASN A 36 -34.72 -49.56 -21.24
N LYS A 37 -34.28 -50.67 -20.60
CA LYS A 37 -32.87 -51.09 -20.65
C LYS A 37 -32.56 -51.59 -22.07
N ARG A 38 -32.15 -50.70 -22.97
CA ARG A 38 -31.35 -51.11 -24.13
C ARG A 38 -29.90 -51.23 -23.67
N ARG A 39 -29.49 -52.49 -23.49
CA ARG A 39 -28.11 -52.91 -23.29
C ARG A 39 -27.30 -52.46 -24.52
N MET A 40 -26.49 -51.41 -24.36
CA MET A 40 -25.39 -51.13 -25.29
C MET A 40 -24.18 -51.89 -24.76
N GLU A 41 -23.60 -52.72 -25.62
CA GLU A 41 -22.33 -53.39 -25.38
C GLU A 41 -21.24 -52.35 -25.25
N ASP A 42 -20.53 -52.41 -24.12
CA ASP A 42 -19.32 -51.67 -23.85
C ASP A 42 -18.22 -52.27 -24.73
N SER A 43 -18.03 -51.69 -25.92
CA SER A 43 -16.84 -51.94 -26.72
C SER A 43 -15.74 -51.08 -26.14
N ASP A 44 -14.96 -51.70 -25.26
CA ASP A 44 -13.67 -51.21 -24.76
C ASP A 44 -12.72 -51.00 -25.95
N SER A 45 -12.74 -49.78 -26.51
CA SER A 45 -11.73 -49.29 -27.45
C SER A 45 -10.91 -48.21 -26.75
N GLN A 46 -9.87 -48.65 -26.05
CA GLN A 46 -8.86 -47.83 -25.36
C GLN A 46 -7.90 -47.08 -26.31
N GLU A 47 -8.34 -46.70 -27.51
CA GLU A 47 -7.46 -46.06 -28.51
C GLU A 47 -7.90 -44.64 -28.96
N ASP A 48 -8.96 -44.04 -28.37
CA ASP A 48 -9.47 -42.73 -28.84
C ASP A 48 -9.50 -41.60 -27.79
N GLU A 49 -8.97 -41.78 -26.57
CA GLU A 49 -8.96 -40.70 -25.56
C GLU A 49 -7.95 -39.58 -25.85
N GLU A 50 -6.87 -39.87 -26.60
CA GLU A 50 -5.83 -38.88 -26.89
C GLU A 50 -6.28 -37.83 -27.92
N ASP A 51 -7.09 -38.22 -28.91
CA ASP A 51 -7.49 -37.36 -30.03
C ASP A 51 -8.44 -36.22 -29.65
N VAL A 52 -9.15 -36.33 -28.52
CA VAL A 52 -10.06 -35.28 -28.04
C VAL A 52 -9.31 -34.15 -27.31
N THR A 53 -8.06 -34.39 -26.91
CA THR A 53 -7.28 -33.45 -26.06
C THR A 53 -6.41 -32.47 -26.83
N VAL A 54 -6.36 -32.57 -28.17
CA VAL A 54 -5.53 -31.73 -29.02
C VAL A 54 -6.32 -31.04 -30.13
N CYS A 55 -5.88 -29.85 -30.53
CA CYS A 55 -6.51 -29.10 -31.61
C CYS A 55 -6.06 -29.60 -32.98
N ALA A 56 -6.98 -30.08 -33.82
CA ALA A 56 -6.70 -30.60 -35.17
C ALA A 56 -5.99 -29.62 -36.15
N ILE A 57 -5.99 -28.31 -35.88
CA ILE A 57 -5.29 -27.31 -36.73
C ILE A 57 -3.80 -27.19 -36.37
N CYS A 58 -3.44 -27.21 -35.08
CA CYS A 58 -2.09 -26.90 -34.62
C CYS A 58 -1.45 -28.03 -33.80
N GLN A 59 -2.21 -29.10 -33.53
CA GLN A 59 -1.82 -30.29 -32.78
C GLN A 59 -1.30 -29.98 -31.36
N LYS A 60 -1.77 -28.89 -30.76
CA LYS A 60 -1.43 -28.51 -29.38
C LYS A 60 -2.59 -28.85 -28.44
N GLU A 61 -2.24 -29.11 -27.18
CA GLU A 61 -3.21 -29.27 -26.09
C GLU A 61 -4.03 -27.99 -25.91
N TRP A 62 -5.30 -28.19 -25.53
CA TRP A 62 -6.23 -27.11 -25.25
C TRP A 62 -5.84 -26.35 -23.98
N VAL A 63 -6.12 -25.03 -23.94
CA VAL A 63 -6.04 -24.26 -22.68
C VAL A 63 -7.43 -23.89 -22.19
N ASN A 64 -7.66 -23.97 -20.87
CA ASN A 64 -8.97 -23.65 -20.29
C ASN A 64 -9.31 -22.14 -20.44
N ASN A 65 -8.30 -21.29 -20.35
CA ASN A 65 -8.44 -19.86 -20.54
C ASN A 65 -7.41 -19.31 -21.54
N GLY A 66 -7.77 -18.22 -22.22
CA GLY A 66 -6.90 -17.58 -23.20
C GLY A 66 -7.18 -17.93 -24.66
N PHE A 67 -6.19 -17.66 -25.51
CA PHE A 67 -6.35 -17.61 -26.96
C PHE A 67 -6.58 -18.98 -27.60
N HIS A 68 -6.03 -20.06 -27.05
CA HIS A 68 -6.15 -21.43 -27.58
C HIS A 68 -7.18 -22.27 -26.83
N SER A 69 -8.30 -21.65 -26.44
CA SER A 69 -9.43 -22.34 -25.80
C SER A 69 -10.30 -23.10 -26.80
N ILE A 70 -10.94 -24.18 -26.35
CA ILE A 70 -11.83 -25.02 -27.17
C ILE A 70 -13.03 -24.20 -27.65
N ALA A 71 -13.25 -24.17 -28.96
CA ALA A 71 -14.43 -23.57 -29.56
C ALA A 71 -15.06 -24.52 -30.58
N GLN A 72 -16.38 -24.67 -30.49
CA GLN A 72 -17.18 -25.45 -31.42
C GLN A 72 -17.72 -24.56 -32.55
N MET A 73 -17.57 -25.05 -33.78
CA MET A 73 -18.17 -24.47 -34.98
C MET A 73 -19.63 -24.94 -35.16
N LYS A 74 -20.39 -24.29 -36.04
CA LYS A 74 -21.78 -24.68 -36.35
C LYS A 74 -21.92 -26.13 -36.81
N CYS A 75 -20.89 -26.65 -37.48
CA CYS A 75 -20.81 -28.03 -37.95
C CYS A 75 -20.54 -29.07 -36.85
N GLY A 76 -20.30 -28.64 -35.60
CA GLY A 76 -20.01 -29.53 -34.47
C GLY A 76 -18.52 -29.78 -34.21
N HIS A 77 -17.63 -29.55 -35.20
CA HIS A 77 -16.18 -29.71 -35.02
C HIS A 77 -15.58 -28.67 -34.08
N CYS A 78 -14.59 -29.10 -33.30
CA CYS A 78 -13.92 -28.32 -32.26
C CYS A 78 -12.49 -27.95 -32.67
N PHE A 79 -12.12 -26.68 -32.51
CA PHE A 79 -10.77 -26.18 -32.78
C PHE A 79 -10.40 -25.06 -31.81
N GLY A 80 -9.11 -24.73 -31.73
CA GLY A 80 -8.62 -23.65 -30.87
C GLY A 80 -9.17 -22.31 -31.36
N ARG A 81 -9.73 -21.49 -30.48
CA ARG A 81 -10.36 -20.21 -30.85
C ARG A 81 -9.43 -19.29 -31.66
N SER A 82 -8.15 -19.22 -31.30
CA SER A 82 -7.11 -18.53 -32.08
C SER A 82 -6.80 -19.21 -33.40
N CYS A 83 -6.79 -20.55 -33.43
CA CYS A 83 -6.52 -21.34 -34.63
C CYS A 83 -7.60 -21.15 -35.69
N ILE A 84 -8.89 -21.18 -35.31
CA ILE A 84 -9.99 -20.85 -36.21
C ILE A 84 -9.86 -19.41 -36.72
N SER A 85 -9.53 -18.47 -35.83
CA SER A 85 -9.44 -17.04 -36.18
C SER A 85 -8.30 -16.73 -37.17
N GLN A 86 -7.25 -17.54 -37.16
CA GLN A 86 -6.09 -17.41 -38.06
C GLN A 86 -6.23 -18.25 -39.34
N TYR A 87 -7.13 -19.23 -39.35
CA TYR A 87 -7.35 -20.12 -40.49
C TYR A 87 -8.11 -19.39 -41.62
N LYS A 88 -7.45 -19.25 -42.77
CA LYS A 88 -7.93 -18.65 -44.04
C LYS A 88 -8.96 -17.51 -43.87
N ARG A 89 -8.46 -16.30 -43.62
CA ARG A 89 -9.25 -15.06 -43.57
C ARG A 89 -9.45 -14.46 -44.96
N ASP A 90 -10.43 -14.95 -45.71
CA ASP A 90 -10.80 -14.31 -47.00
C ASP A 90 -12.03 -13.37 -46.89
N SER A 91 -12.77 -13.39 -45.78
CA SER A 91 -13.80 -12.40 -45.44
C SER A 91 -14.30 -12.67 -44.01
N SER A 92 -15.31 -11.96 -43.49
CA SER A 92 -15.90 -12.19 -42.15
C SER A 92 -16.49 -13.59 -41.91
N LYS A 93 -16.34 -14.53 -42.86
CA LYS A 93 -16.76 -15.93 -42.83
C LYS A 93 -15.52 -16.80 -43.03
N PHE A 94 -15.44 -17.92 -42.32
CA PHE A 94 -14.36 -18.90 -42.45
C PHE A 94 -14.97 -20.30 -42.62
N ASN A 95 -14.24 -21.18 -43.32
CA ASN A 95 -14.67 -22.55 -43.58
C ASN A 95 -14.08 -23.49 -42.52
N CYS A 96 -14.85 -24.49 -42.11
CA CYS A 96 -14.33 -25.57 -41.29
C CYS A 96 -13.20 -26.33 -42.02
N PRO A 97 -12.02 -26.52 -41.41
CA PRO A 97 -10.93 -27.30 -42.01
C PRO A 97 -11.28 -28.76 -42.33
N LEU A 98 -12.21 -29.35 -41.56
CA LEU A 98 -12.57 -30.77 -41.68
C LEU A 98 -13.70 -31.02 -42.68
N CYS A 99 -14.72 -30.16 -42.72
CA CYS A 99 -15.92 -30.39 -43.55
C CYS A 99 -16.22 -29.27 -44.56
N GLY A 100 -15.43 -28.19 -44.58
CA GLY A 100 -15.60 -27.07 -45.52
C GLY A 100 -16.80 -26.15 -45.24
N GLN A 101 -17.64 -26.45 -44.22
CA GLN A 101 -18.84 -25.66 -43.93
C GLN A 101 -18.48 -24.24 -43.47
N LEU A 102 -19.17 -23.25 -44.07
CA LEU A 102 -19.02 -21.83 -43.72
C LEU A 102 -19.60 -21.54 -42.34
N THR A 103 -18.84 -20.80 -41.53
CA THR A 103 -19.23 -20.36 -40.19
C THR A 103 -18.82 -18.89 -39.99
N THR A 104 -19.62 -18.15 -39.25
CA THR A 104 -19.33 -16.76 -38.86
C THR A 104 -18.73 -16.69 -37.45
N LYS A 105 -18.03 -15.60 -37.13
CA LYS A 105 -17.45 -15.41 -35.78
C LYS A 105 -18.49 -15.46 -34.65
N ARG A 106 -19.76 -15.12 -34.93
CA ARG A 106 -20.87 -15.15 -33.96
C ARG A 106 -21.37 -16.56 -33.67
N GLU A 107 -21.14 -17.50 -34.57
CA GLU A 107 -21.58 -18.89 -34.45
C GLU A 107 -20.56 -19.78 -33.72
N LEU A 108 -19.42 -19.22 -33.28
CA LEU A 108 -18.43 -19.92 -32.47
C LEU A 108 -18.89 -19.97 -31.01
N ARG A 109 -19.14 -21.18 -30.50
CA ARG A 109 -19.47 -21.41 -29.10
C ARG A 109 -18.23 -21.84 -28.34
N LYS A 110 -17.88 -21.12 -27.27
CA LYS A 110 -16.80 -21.53 -26.37
C LYS A 110 -17.27 -22.74 -25.57
N ILE A 111 -16.47 -23.80 -25.54
CA ILE A 111 -16.69 -24.95 -24.66
C ILE A 111 -15.76 -24.79 -23.45
N TRP A 112 -16.32 -24.99 -22.27
CA TRP A 112 -15.56 -25.08 -21.03
C TRP A 112 -15.35 -26.57 -20.72
N PRO A 113 -14.13 -27.12 -20.87
CA PRO A 113 -13.89 -28.51 -20.55
C PRO A 113 -14.04 -28.75 -19.04
N ALA A 114 -14.61 -29.89 -18.67
CA ALA A 114 -14.72 -30.32 -17.27
C ALA A 114 -13.33 -30.62 -16.66
N LYS A 115 -12.37 -31.05 -17.50
CA LYS A 115 -10.98 -31.26 -17.11
C LYS A 115 -10.18 -29.99 -17.39
N LEU A 116 -9.65 -29.38 -16.34
CA LEU A 116 -8.80 -28.20 -16.43
C LEU A 116 -7.45 -28.64 -17.02
N PHE A 117 -7.08 -28.11 -18.18
CA PHE A 117 -5.73 -28.28 -18.71
C PHE A 117 -4.81 -27.30 -17.97
N PRO A 118 -3.74 -27.79 -17.31
CA PRO A 118 -2.88 -26.94 -16.51
C PRO A 118 -2.13 -25.96 -17.41
N GLU A 119 -2.28 -24.68 -17.12
CA GLU A 119 -1.31 -23.67 -17.54
C GLU A 119 0.07 -24.13 -17.03
N LYS A 120 1.09 -24.13 -17.90
CA LYS A 120 2.42 -24.75 -17.70
C LYS A 120 2.75 -24.96 -16.22
N LYS A 121 2.70 -26.21 -15.73
CA LYS A 121 2.90 -26.56 -14.31
C LYS A 121 4.11 -25.87 -13.66
N ALA A 122 5.20 -25.72 -14.41
CA ALA A 122 6.40 -25.00 -13.99
C ALA A 122 6.15 -23.54 -13.56
N TYR A 123 5.27 -22.81 -14.23
CA TYR A 123 4.93 -21.42 -13.90
C TYR A 123 4.11 -21.34 -12.61
N ILE A 124 3.21 -22.30 -12.39
CA ILE A 124 2.44 -22.39 -11.13
C ILE A 124 3.40 -22.70 -9.97
N ASP A 125 4.30 -23.66 -10.15
CA ASP A 125 5.26 -24.04 -9.11
C ASP A 125 6.18 -22.85 -8.76
N GLU A 126 6.68 -22.11 -9.75
CA GLU A 126 7.46 -20.88 -9.56
C GLU A 126 6.69 -19.82 -8.78
N LEU A 127 5.45 -19.52 -9.19
CA LEU A 127 4.63 -18.51 -8.52
C LEU A 127 4.25 -18.91 -7.08
N THR A 128 4.05 -20.21 -6.84
CA THR A 128 3.78 -20.70 -5.47
C THR A 128 4.99 -20.63 -4.55
N LEU A 129 6.21 -20.71 -5.09
CA LEU A 129 7.44 -20.49 -4.32
C LEU A 129 7.58 -19.01 -3.96
N GLU A 130 7.34 -18.12 -4.91
CA GLU A 130 7.38 -16.67 -4.68
C GLU A 130 6.37 -16.24 -3.60
N LEU A 131 5.13 -16.77 -3.64
CA LEU A 131 4.13 -16.51 -2.60
C LEU A 131 4.60 -16.92 -1.21
N LYS A 132 5.20 -18.11 -1.08
CA LYS A 132 5.73 -18.60 0.21
C LYS A 132 6.86 -17.73 0.74
N GLU A 133 7.76 -17.28 -0.13
CA GLU A 133 8.84 -16.38 0.27
C GLU A 133 8.28 -15.04 0.76
N LEU A 134 7.28 -14.52 0.06
CA LEU A 134 6.64 -13.25 0.42
C LEU A 134 5.90 -13.34 1.75
N ASP A 135 5.23 -14.45 2.04
CA ASP A 135 4.56 -14.70 3.32
C ASP A 135 5.55 -14.68 4.50
N VAL A 136 6.69 -15.38 4.35
CA VAL A 136 7.76 -15.35 5.36
C VAL A 136 8.29 -13.93 5.57
N ARG A 137 8.44 -13.16 4.49
CA ARG A 137 8.91 -11.77 4.57
C ARG A 137 7.89 -10.86 5.28
N LEU A 138 6.59 -11.06 5.05
CA LEU A 138 5.54 -10.31 5.73
C LEU A 138 5.54 -10.60 7.23
N GLU A 139 5.68 -11.86 7.63
CA GLU A 139 5.77 -12.24 9.04
C GLU A 139 7.00 -11.60 9.72
N GLN A 140 8.17 -11.62 9.06
CA GLN A 140 9.37 -10.95 9.57
C GLN A 140 9.19 -9.43 9.71
N LEU A 141 8.51 -8.79 8.75
CA LEU A 141 8.23 -7.36 8.83
C LEU A 141 7.23 -7.03 9.93
N ALA A 142 6.23 -7.89 10.17
CA ALA A 142 5.28 -7.74 11.26
C ALA A 142 5.99 -7.77 12.63
N ILE A 143 6.92 -8.71 12.84
CA ILE A 143 7.73 -8.79 14.06
C ILE A 143 8.58 -7.51 14.22
N LYS A 144 9.31 -7.10 13.19
CA LYS A 144 10.13 -5.87 13.24
C LYS A 144 9.29 -4.63 13.53
N ASN A 145 8.08 -4.54 12.98
CA ASN A 145 7.19 -3.41 13.23
C ASN A 145 6.69 -3.43 14.68
N ALA A 146 6.34 -4.60 15.22
CA ALA A 146 5.98 -4.73 16.63
C ALA A 146 7.13 -4.32 17.58
N ASP A 147 8.37 -4.72 17.27
CA ASP A 147 9.56 -4.32 18.03
C ASP A 147 9.77 -2.79 18.01
N VAL A 148 9.69 -2.19 16.82
CA VAL A 148 9.82 -0.73 16.67
C VAL A 148 8.69 0.01 17.39
N GLN A 149 7.46 -0.50 17.34
CA GLN A 149 6.33 0.10 18.07
C GLN A 149 6.53 0.02 19.58
N ARG A 150 7.08 -1.09 20.08
CA ARG A 150 7.44 -1.23 21.49
C ARG A 150 8.48 -0.19 21.89
N GLU A 151 9.58 -0.07 21.13
CA GLU A 151 10.60 0.95 21.39
C GLU A 151 10.05 2.38 21.31
N MET A 152 9.17 2.65 20.35
CA MET A 152 8.49 3.94 20.22
C MET A 152 7.59 4.22 21.43
N SER A 153 6.85 3.23 21.92
CA SER A 153 6.00 3.39 23.10
C SER A 153 6.81 3.61 24.38
N GLU A 154 7.96 2.95 24.51
CA GLU A 154 8.88 3.11 25.63
C GLU A 154 9.48 4.52 25.65
N LYS A 155 10.02 4.97 24.50
CA LYS A 155 10.54 6.33 24.35
C LYS A 155 9.45 7.39 24.55
N LYS A 156 8.24 7.13 24.07
CA LYS A 156 7.09 8.01 24.28
C LYS A 156 6.71 8.11 25.76
N ALA A 157 6.68 6.99 26.50
CA ALA A 157 6.37 7.01 27.93
C ALA A 157 7.44 7.77 28.75
N ILE A 158 8.72 7.69 28.33
CA ILE A 158 9.79 8.48 28.93
C ILE A 158 9.57 9.98 28.67
N LEU A 159 9.16 10.37 27.47
CA LEU A 159 8.83 11.76 27.13
C LEU A 159 7.57 12.25 27.87
N ASP A 160 6.51 11.45 27.91
CA ASP A 160 5.25 11.79 28.60
C ASP A 160 5.46 11.92 30.13
N ASN A 161 6.40 11.19 30.73
CA ASN A 161 6.78 11.37 32.13
C ASN A 161 7.59 12.65 32.41
N PHE A 162 8.15 13.28 31.37
CA PHE A 162 8.93 14.50 31.50
C PHE A 162 8.07 15.77 31.39
N ASP A 163 6.83 15.65 30.88
CA ASP A 163 5.94 16.79 30.65
C ASP A 163 4.61 16.53 31.36
N LEU A 164 4.41 17.13 32.53
CA LEU A 164 3.14 17.57 33.14
C LEU A 164 3.27 17.71 34.68
N GLN A 165 3.76 18.87 35.14
CA GLN A 165 3.14 19.50 36.32
C GLN A 165 2.15 20.55 35.82
N PRO A 166 0.84 20.40 36.07
CA PRO A 166 -0.15 21.39 35.66
C PRO A 166 -0.07 22.61 36.59
N ILE A 167 0.36 23.75 36.06
CA ILE A 167 0.29 25.04 36.76
C ILE A 167 -1.18 25.46 36.83
N VAL A 168 -1.82 25.20 37.97
CA VAL A 168 -3.16 25.71 38.29
C VAL A 168 -3.01 27.15 38.78
N LEU A 169 -3.27 28.14 37.92
CA LEU A 169 -3.35 29.54 38.33
C LEU A 169 -4.62 29.76 39.17
N SER A 170 -4.45 29.88 40.49
CA SER A 170 -5.45 30.48 41.37
C SER A 170 -4.87 31.71 42.06
N SER A 171 -5.55 32.82 41.86
CA SER A 171 -5.25 34.16 42.37
C SER A 171 -5.54 34.28 43.87
N GLN A 172 -4.53 34.53 44.71
CA GLN A 172 -4.56 35.48 45.86
C GLN A 172 -3.19 35.57 46.58
N PRO A 173 -2.92 36.67 47.32
CA PRO A 173 -1.56 37.13 47.59
C PRO A 173 -0.96 36.64 48.93
N THR A 174 0.36 36.43 48.88
CA THR A 174 1.39 36.61 49.92
C THR A 174 1.17 35.95 51.29
N GLN A 175 1.93 34.88 51.56
CA GLN A 175 2.76 34.77 52.78
C GLN A 175 4.03 33.96 52.48
N GLU A 176 5.12 34.42 53.06
CA GLU A 176 6.51 34.01 52.87
C GLU A 176 6.71 32.55 53.32
N ILE A 177 7.20 31.72 52.41
CA ILE A 177 7.83 30.44 52.72
C ILE A 177 9.24 30.51 52.18
N GLU A 178 10.21 30.22 53.05
CA GLU A 178 11.62 30.04 52.72
C GLU A 178 11.77 28.89 51.73
N ASP A 179 11.58 29.21 50.45
CA ASP A 179 11.77 28.26 49.36
C ASP A 179 13.18 28.47 48.83
N SER A 180 13.91 27.37 48.70
CA SER A 180 15.23 27.34 48.10
C SER A 180 15.03 27.65 46.63
N GLN A 181 15.03 28.93 46.27
CA GLN A 181 14.99 29.42 44.91
C GLN A 181 16.24 28.93 44.19
N ALA A 182 16.22 27.68 43.71
CA ALA A 182 16.80 27.40 42.42
C ALA A 182 15.99 28.25 41.44
N GLU A 183 16.46 29.48 41.21
CA GLU A 183 16.02 30.29 40.11
C GLU A 183 15.98 29.35 38.89
N GLN A 184 14.78 29.09 38.35
CA GLN A 184 14.65 28.57 37.00
C GLN A 184 15.12 29.67 36.05
N GLY A 185 16.42 29.93 36.09
CA GLY A 185 17.12 30.93 35.31
C GLY A 185 17.59 30.26 34.04
N PHE A 186 17.38 30.93 32.91
CA PHE A 186 18.05 30.56 31.67
C PHE A 186 19.55 30.74 31.87
N THR A 187 20.29 29.63 31.88
CA THR A 187 21.75 29.66 31.90
C THR A 187 22.26 29.68 30.46
N PHE A 188 23.17 30.61 30.17
CA PHE A 188 23.79 30.68 28.85
C PHE A 188 24.70 29.47 28.65
N HIS A 189 24.30 28.57 27.72
CA HIS A 189 25.07 27.36 27.42
C HIS A 189 26.15 27.58 26.35
N GLY A 190 25.89 28.43 25.36
CA GLY A 190 26.85 28.66 24.28
C GLY A 190 26.37 29.63 23.20
N ARG A 191 27.31 30.05 22.34
CA ARG A 191 27.05 30.94 21.20
C ARG A 191 27.60 30.33 19.92
N VAL A 192 26.76 30.29 18.90
CA VAL A 192 27.15 29.97 17.52
C VAL A 192 27.22 31.27 16.74
N SER A 193 28.31 31.48 16.03
CA SER A 193 28.47 32.63 15.14
C SER A 193 29.33 32.23 13.96
N MET A 194 28.95 32.65 12.76
CA MET A 194 29.72 32.39 11.55
C MET A 194 30.25 33.71 11.01
N ALA A 195 31.51 33.70 10.58
CA ALA A 195 32.16 34.91 10.09
C ALA A 195 31.54 35.36 8.76
N GLY A 196 31.26 36.66 8.62
CA GLY A 196 30.75 37.23 7.37
C GLY A 196 29.27 36.96 7.10
N GLU A 197 28.50 36.62 8.13
CA GLU A 197 27.06 36.39 8.04
C GLU A 197 26.27 37.32 8.94
N ALA A 198 25.14 37.80 8.43
CA ALA A 198 24.16 38.57 9.19
C ALA A 198 22.88 37.74 9.36
N TYR A 199 22.37 37.69 10.58
CA TYR A 199 21.16 36.95 10.95
C TYR A 199 20.02 37.92 11.24
N TYR A 200 18.78 37.57 10.88
CA TYR A 200 17.63 38.48 11.01
C TYR A 200 16.46 37.85 11.76
N VAL A 201 16.03 36.67 11.33
CA VAL A 201 14.84 35.97 11.83
C VAL A 201 15.23 34.56 12.22
N VAL A 202 14.62 34.05 13.29
CA VAL A 202 14.75 32.68 13.75
C VAL A 202 13.36 32.08 13.89
N ASP A 203 13.22 30.82 13.54
CA ASP A 203 12.04 30.01 13.84
C ASP A 203 12.50 28.62 14.27
N LEU A 204 11.76 28.02 15.20
CA LEU A 204 12.10 26.74 15.81
C LEU A 204 11.18 25.66 15.25
N ASN A 205 11.74 24.51 14.89
CA ASN A 205 10.96 23.31 14.61
C ASN A 205 11.04 22.37 15.82
N PRO A 206 10.02 22.35 16.69
CA PRO A 206 10.01 21.48 17.87
C PRO A 206 9.91 19.98 17.53
N LEU A 207 9.55 19.62 16.29
CA LEU A 207 9.43 18.20 15.90
C LEU A 207 10.74 17.58 15.42
N GLU A 208 11.68 18.41 14.94
CA GLU A 208 12.97 17.96 14.40
C GLU A 208 14.16 18.47 15.22
N ASP A 209 13.92 19.01 16.43
CA ASP A 209 14.92 19.58 17.34
C ASP A 209 15.96 20.48 16.63
N MET A 210 15.45 21.33 15.76
CA MET A 210 16.27 22.19 14.92
C MET A 210 15.76 23.63 14.89
N ALA A 211 16.69 24.56 14.93
CA ALA A 211 16.44 25.97 14.71
C ALA A 211 16.82 26.34 13.28
N VAL A 212 16.00 27.16 12.63
CA VAL A 212 16.35 27.74 11.34
C VAL A 212 16.45 29.24 11.47
N VAL A 213 17.59 29.78 11.06
CA VAL A 213 17.91 31.20 11.13
C VAL A 213 18.11 31.75 9.72
N SER A 214 17.39 32.80 9.35
CA SER A 214 17.67 33.49 8.09
C SER A 214 19.05 34.12 8.13
N THR A 215 19.87 33.88 7.11
CA THR A 215 21.22 34.43 7.01
C THR A 215 21.44 35.12 5.67
N HIS A 216 22.17 36.24 5.72
CA HIS A 216 22.74 36.89 4.55
C HIS A 216 24.25 36.70 4.58
N GLN A 217 24.76 35.92 3.62
CA GLN A 217 26.19 35.66 3.48
C GLN A 217 26.84 36.80 2.68
N GLN A 218 27.63 37.63 3.35
CA GLN A 218 28.26 38.80 2.73
C GLN A 218 29.26 38.42 1.63
N ALA A 219 29.98 37.31 1.81
CA ALA A 219 30.98 36.82 0.86
C ALA A 219 30.39 36.45 -0.51
N THR A 220 29.21 35.81 -0.52
CA THR A 220 28.55 35.36 -1.76
C THR A 220 27.36 36.23 -2.17
N ARG A 221 26.98 37.20 -1.32
CA ARG A 221 25.77 38.03 -1.46
C ARG A 221 24.49 37.20 -1.64
N ARG A 222 24.40 36.07 -0.92
CA ARG A 222 23.25 35.16 -0.98
C ARG A 222 22.43 35.27 0.29
N TYR A 223 21.12 35.28 0.10
CA TYR A 223 20.14 35.12 1.16
C TYR A 223 19.72 33.65 1.25
N GLY A 224 19.55 33.16 2.47
CA GLY A 224 19.24 31.77 2.74
C GLY A 224 18.91 31.51 4.20
N PHE A 225 18.94 30.25 4.55
CA PHE A 225 18.71 29.76 5.91
C PHE A 225 19.94 29.04 6.43
N ARG A 226 20.21 29.18 7.72
CA ARG A 226 21.16 28.36 8.47
C ARG A 226 20.33 27.44 9.36
N LYS A 227 20.44 26.14 9.11
CA LYS A 227 19.94 25.10 10.00
C LYS A 227 20.93 24.90 11.12
N ILE A 228 20.44 24.83 12.35
CA ILE A 228 21.25 24.62 13.55
C ILE A 228 20.56 23.51 14.34
N ASN A 229 21.29 22.45 14.67
CA ASN A 229 20.80 21.39 15.54
C ASN A 229 20.78 21.89 17.00
N MET A 230 19.71 21.62 17.75
CA MET A 230 19.60 22.08 19.14
C MET A 230 20.48 21.27 20.12
N TYR A 231 20.81 20.02 19.81
CA TYR A 231 21.70 19.18 20.62
C TYR A 231 23.18 19.46 20.33
N ASP A 232 23.51 19.64 19.05
CA ASP A 232 24.86 20.00 18.61
C ASP A 232 24.84 21.32 17.84
N PRO A 233 25.03 22.47 18.53
CA PRO A 233 24.99 23.78 17.90
C PRO A 233 26.17 24.02 16.92
N SER A 234 27.18 23.14 16.90
CA SER A 234 28.27 23.20 15.93
C SER A 234 27.86 22.62 14.56
N ALA A 235 26.88 21.71 14.54
CA ALA A 235 26.33 21.14 13.33
C ALA A 235 25.37 22.13 12.66
N THR A 236 25.91 22.88 11.68
CA THR A 236 25.13 23.86 10.92
C THR A 236 25.20 23.63 9.42
N GLU A 237 24.08 23.86 8.74
CA GLU A 237 23.97 23.73 7.27
C GLU A 237 23.36 24.99 6.67
N PHE A 238 23.88 25.45 5.52
CA PHE A 238 23.31 26.59 4.79
C PHE A 238 22.41 26.13 3.64
N ILE A 239 21.15 26.56 3.65
CA ILE A 239 20.18 26.36 2.56
C ILE A 239 20.03 27.66 1.77
N PRO A 240 20.35 27.68 0.48
CA PRO A 240 20.08 28.84 -0.35
C PRO A 240 18.60 28.91 -0.76
N THR A 241 18.00 30.09 -0.64
CA THR A 241 16.55 30.29 -0.88
C THR A 241 16.25 31.14 -2.11
N ASN A 242 17.30 31.54 -2.83
CA ASN A 242 17.25 32.44 -4.00
C ASN A 242 16.53 33.77 -3.72
N HIS A 243 16.30 34.15 -2.45
CA HIS A 243 15.80 35.49 -2.14
C HIS A 243 16.79 36.54 -2.65
N GLN A 244 16.28 37.63 -3.21
CA GLN A 244 17.09 38.72 -3.75
C GLN A 244 17.37 39.80 -2.71
N ASN A 245 16.67 39.74 -1.58
CA ASN A 245 16.79 40.70 -0.48
C ASN A 245 16.62 40.00 0.87
N THR A 246 16.75 40.75 1.97
CA THR A 246 16.65 40.24 3.33
C THR A 246 15.32 39.54 3.59
N ILE A 247 15.39 38.40 4.27
CA ILE A 247 14.23 37.61 4.67
C ILE A 247 13.68 38.22 5.96
N ARG A 248 12.37 38.50 5.98
CA ARG A 248 11.69 39.23 7.05
C ARG A 248 10.91 38.35 7.99
N ASP A 249 10.38 37.25 7.49
CA ASP A 249 9.65 36.29 8.31
C ASP A 249 9.86 34.87 7.80
N VAL A 250 9.82 33.93 8.72
CA VAL A 250 10.01 32.50 8.51
C VAL A 250 9.06 31.73 9.40
N LYS A 251 8.33 30.77 8.83
CA LYS A 251 7.45 29.87 9.58
C LYS A 251 7.61 28.42 9.15
N HIS A 252 7.80 27.55 10.12
CA HIS A 252 7.79 26.11 9.93
C HIS A 252 6.37 25.57 9.91
N SER A 253 6.15 24.65 8.99
CA SER A 253 4.99 23.78 8.98
C SER A 253 5.37 22.42 9.59
N PRO A 254 4.45 21.71 10.27
CA PRO A 254 4.68 20.39 10.84
C PRO A 254 5.14 19.31 9.84
N ASN A 255 4.96 19.54 8.54
CA ASN A 255 5.33 18.62 7.46
C ASN A 255 6.76 18.83 6.92
N GLY A 256 7.63 19.57 7.63
CA GLY A 256 9.02 19.80 7.21
C GLY A 256 9.16 20.81 6.06
N MET A 257 8.15 21.68 5.89
CA MET A 257 8.18 22.79 4.92
C MET A 257 8.37 24.11 5.64
N LEU A 258 9.09 25.02 5.01
CA LEU A 258 9.46 26.31 5.56
C LEU A 258 8.97 27.41 4.64
N LEU A 259 8.06 28.21 5.15
CA LEU A 259 7.53 29.38 4.48
C LEU A 259 8.41 30.58 4.80
N SER A 260 8.77 31.34 3.79
CA SER A 260 9.62 32.50 3.94
C SER A 260 9.12 33.68 3.13
N THR A 261 9.24 34.87 3.72
CA THR A 261 8.87 36.13 3.07
C THR A 261 10.06 37.09 3.11
N GLY A 262 10.29 37.81 2.01
CA GLY A 262 11.42 38.72 1.86
C GLY A 262 11.02 40.11 1.41
N ASP A 263 11.94 41.07 1.59
CA ASP A 263 11.81 42.43 1.06
C ASP A 263 11.84 42.48 -0.47
N ASP A 264 12.18 41.36 -1.12
CA ASP A 264 12.07 41.16 -2.56
C ASP A 264 10.61 40.95 -3.02
N LYS A 265 9.64 41.07 -2.10
CA LYS A 265 8.20 40.87 -2.34
C LYS A 265 7.89 39.46 -2.83
N THR A 266 8.75 38.50 -2.51
CA THR A 266 8.53 37.09 -2.82
C THR A 266 8.15 36.30 -1.57
N LEU A 267 7.35 35.27 -1.79
CA LEU A 267 7.02 34.26 -0.80
C LEU A 267 7.52 32.93 -1.33
N LYS A 268 8.38 32.28 -0.56
CA LYS A 268 9.05 31.06 -1.01
C LYS A 268 8.83 29.94 -0.03
N LEU A 269 8.63 28.75 -0.59
CA LEU A 269 8.43 27.53 0.16
C LEU A 269 9.66 26.63 -0.03
N THR A 270 10.34 26.34 1.07
CA THR A 270 11.57 25.55 1.09
C THR A 270 11.33 24.25 1.85
N SER A 271 11.70 23.11 1.27
CA SER A 271 11.65 21.83 1.97
C SER A 271 12.94 21.67 2.78
N ILE A 272 12.77 21.47 4.09
CA ILE A 272 13.88 21.31 5.03
C ILE A 272 14.56 19.97 4.81
N SER A 273 13.80 18.88 4.66
CA SER A 273 14.37 17.54 4.48
C SER A 273 15.18 17.40 3.19
N LYS A 274 14.86 18.18 2.15
CA LYS A 274 15.52 18.14 0.84
C LYS A 274 16.50 19.28 0.60
N ASN A 275 16.56 20.29 1.47
CA ASN A 275 17.39 21.50 1.29
C ASN A 275 17.15 22.23 -0.03
N LEU A 276 15.91 22.22 -0.52
CA LEU A 276 15.55 22.76 -1.82
C LEU A 276 14.35 23.68 -1.74
N VAL A 277 14.39 24.77 -2.51
CA VAL A 277 13.24 25.64 -2.74
C VAL A 277 12.26 24.88 -3.65
N VAL A 278 11.09 24.57 -3.11
CA VAL A 278 10.03 23.83 -3.81
C VAL A 278 9.21 24.78 -4.67
N GLN A 279 8.98 26.00 -4.19
CA GLN A 279 8.22 27.03 -4.89
C GLN A 279 8.80 28.41 -4.58
N SER A 280 8.92 29.24 -5.62
CA SER A 280 9.51 30.58 -5.57
C SER A 280 8.59 31.65 -6.14
#